data_AF-A0A923YMH2-F1
#
_entry.id   AF-A0A923YMH2-F1
#
_cell.length_a   1.000
_cell.length_b   1.000
_cell.length_c   1.000
_cell.angle_alpha   90.00
_cell.angle_beta   90.00
_cell.angle_gamma   90.00
#
_symmetry.space_group_name_H-M   'P 1'
#
loop_
_entity.id
_entity.type
_entity.pdbx_description
1 polymer ?
#
loop_
_entity_poly.entity_id
_entity_poly.type
_entity_poly.pdbx_seq_one_letter_code
_entity_poly.pdbx_strand_id
1 'polypeptide(L)'
;MTFKQTRLHPVPTLRAVVEEYENSTFGTRHIHLRTDDPEMIFLLAFPTIPESSDGRAHILEHLSLCGSARFPIRDPFFSMTRRSLGWMNAFTYPDKTVYPFATTDKTDFFNLLDIYLDAAFFPTLDYYDFLQEGWRLAFDDGKPDGKLRYQGIVLNEMKGAYS
;
A
#
# COMPACT_ATOMS: atom_id res chain seq x y z
N MET A 1 -8.26 -21.58 -4.56
CA MET A 1 -9.00 -20.48 -5.22
C MET A 1 -8.49 -20.40 -6.65
N THR A 2 -9.37 -20.37 -7.65
CA THR A 2 -8.93 -20.47 -9.06
C THR A 2 -9.39 -19.26 -9.84
N PHE A 3 -8.43 -18.44 -10.27
CA PHE A 3 -8.65 -17.39 -11.25
C PHE A 3 -8.96 -18.03 -12.61
N LYS A 4 -10.03 -17.59 -13.27
CA LYS A 4 -10.37 -18.00 -14.63
C LYS A 4 -10.00 -16.90 -15.60
N GLN A 5 -9.32 -17.25 -16.68
CA GLN A 5 -9.03 -16.29 -17.73
C GLN A 5 -10.31 -15.88 -18.44
N THR A 6 -10.55 -14.58 -18.52
CA THR A 6 -11.72 -14.00 -19.18
C THR A 6 -11.35 -13.31 -20.49
N ARG A 7 -10.10 -12.86 -20.64
CA ARG A 7 -9.62 -12.18 -21.86
C ARG A 7 -8.14 -12.43 -22.12
N LEU A 8 -7.78 -12.43 -23.40
CA LEU A 8 -6.41 -12.37 -23.90
C LEU A 8 -6.35 -11.36 -25.04
N HIS A 9 -5.43 -10.40 -24.96
CA HIS A 9 -5.31 -9.34 -25.95
C HIS A 9 -3.83 -8.97 -26.19
N PRO A 10 -3.25 -9.31 -27.35
CA PRO A 10 -1.92 -8.85 -27.73
C PRO A 10 -1.90 -7.33 -27.98
N VAL A 11 -0.88 -6.65 -27.46
CA VAL A 11 -0.63 -5.21 -27.67
C VAL A 11 0.77 -5.02 -28.26
N PRO A 12 0.93 -5.15 -29.59
CA PRO A 12 2.26 -5.18 -30.23
C PRO A 12 3.09 -3.91 -30.03
N THR A 13 2.46 -2.74 -29.94
CA THR A 13 3.14 -1.46 -29.69
C THR A 13 3.85 -1.41 -28.34
N LEU A 14 3.36 -2.18 -27.35
CA LEU A 14 3.99 -2.33 -26.04
C LEU A 14 4.84 -3.60 -25.92
N ARG A 15 4.93 -4.42 -26.99
CA ARG A 15 5.54 -5.75 -26.96
C ARG A 15 5.01 -6.62 -25.81
N ALA A 16 3.70 -6.53 -25.57
CA ALA A 16 3.03 -7.13 -24.43
C ALA A 16 1.81 -7.95 -24.84
N VAL A 17 1.41 -8.88 -23.99
CA VAL A 17 0.08 -9.53 -24.03
C VAL A 17 -0.64 -9.21 -22.73
N VAL A 18 -1.83 -8.62 -22.84
CA VAL A 18 -2.72 -8.39 -21.70
C VAL A 18 -3.56 -9.65 -21.50
N GLU A 19 -3.51 -10.22 -20.31
CA GLU A 19 -4.33 -11.35 -19.90
C GLU A 19 -5.20 -10.90 -18.71
N GLU A 20 -6.51 -10.99 -18.84
CA GLU A 20 -7.44 -10.66 -17.75
C GLU A 20 -8.01 -11.94 -17.15
N TYR A 21 -8.04 -11.98 -15.82
CA TYR A 21 -8.54 -13.08 -15.03
C TYR A 21 -9.53 -12.58 -13.98
N GLU A 22 -10.47 -13.44 -13.62
CA GLU A 22 -11.45 -13.17 -12.57
C GLU A 22 -11.55 -14.33 -11.59
N ASN A 23 -11.60 -14.00 -10.31
CA ASN A 23 -11.94 -14.95 -9.27
C ASN A 23 -13.46 -14.96 -9.04
N SER A 24 -14.13 -16.05 -9.40
CA SER A 24 -15.60 -16.14 -9.31
C SER A 24 -16.15 -16.13 -7.89
N THR A 25 -15.32 -16.36 -6.86
CA THR A 25 -15.77 -16.34 -5.46
C THR A 25 -15.79 -14.93 -4.90
N PHE A 26 -14.80 -14.10 -5.23
CA PHE A 26 -14.62 -12.76 -4.64
C PHE A 26 -14.84 -11.61 -5.65
N GLY A 27 -15.01 -11.90 -6.93
CA GLY A 27 -15.07 -10.89 -7.99
C GLY A 27 -13.73 -10.16 -8.22
N THR A 28 -12.63 -10.65 -7.63
CA THR A 28 -11.31 -10.05 -7.79
C THR A 28 -10.85 -10.14 -9.23
N ARG A 29 -10.50 -9.00 -9.82
CA ARG A 29 -9.89 -8.91 -11.15
C ARG A 29 -8.37 -8.96 -11.02
N HIS A 30 -7.73 -9.77 -11.87
CA HIS A 30 -6.28 -9.81 -12.01
C HIS A 30 -5.95 -9.54 -13.48
N ILE A 31 -5.20 -8.47 -13.71
CA ILE A 31 -4.68 -8.10 -15.03
C ILE A 31 -3.20 -8.43 -15.04
N HIS A 32 -2.80 -9.39 -15.88
CA HIS A 32 -1.42 -9.79 -16.07
C HIS A 32 -0.91 -9.19 -17.38
N LEU A 33 0.13 -8.36 -17.30
CA LEU A 33 0.79 -7.78 -18.46
C LEU A 33 2.06 -8.59 -18.75
N ARG A 34 1.97 -9.53 -19.69
CA ARG A 34 3.09 -10.42 -20.01
C ARG A 34 4.01 -9.75 -21.02
N THR A 35 5.26 -9.56 -20.64
CA THR A 35 6.35 -8.99 -21.46
C THR A 35 7.60 -9.85 -21.32
N ASP A 36 8.64 -9.55 -22.13
CA ASP A 36 9.97 -10.16 -22.00
C ASP A 36 10.90 -9.33 -21.07
N ASP A 37 10.34 -8.38 -20.30
CA ASP A 37 11.10 -7.53 -19.39
C ASP A 37 11.50 -8.34 -18.13
N PRO A 38 12.77 -8.27 -17.68
CA PRO A 38 13.21 -8.96 -16.47
C PRO A 38 12.67 -8.33 -15.17
N GLU A 39 12.25 -7.06 -15.17
CA GLU A 39 11.66 -6.42 -14.00
C GLU A 39 10.21 -6.87 -13.80
N MET A 40 9.94 -7.49 -12.64
CA MET A 40 8.61 -7.91 -12.26
C MET A 40 7.96 -6.82 -11.42
N ILE A 41 6.77 -6.40 -11.85
CA ILE A 41 6.00 -5.34 -11.18
C ILE A 41 4.69 -5.95 -10.67
N PHE A 42 4.35 -5.61 -9.43
CA PHE A 42 3.05 -5.91 -8.83
C PHE A 42 2.37 -4.61 -8.40
N LEU A 43 1.05 -4.55 -8.55
CA LEU A 43 0.23 -3.45 -8.07
C LEU A 43 -1.08 -4.01 -7.55
N LEU A 44 -1.37 -3.77 -6.27
CA LEU A 44 -2.68 -3.98 -5.69
C LEU A 44 -3.42 -2.64 -5.61
N ALA A 45 -4.71 -2.62 -5.99
CA ALA A 45 -5.52 -1.41 -6.00
C ALA A 45 -6.88 -1.63 -5.36
N PHE A 46 -7.28 -0.70 -4.50
CA PHE A 46 -8.61 -0.64 -3.88
C PHE A 46 -9.32 0.65 -4.29
N PRO A 47 -10.56 0.60 -4.77
CA PRO A 47 -11.39 1.79 -4.87
C PRO A 47 -11.63 2.37 -3.47
N THR A 48 -11.25 3.63 -3.26
CA THR A 48 -11.35 4.33 -1.96
C THR A 48 -11.98 5.70 -2.17
N ILE A 49 -13.23 5.71 -2.67
CA ILE A 49 -13.97 6.93 -2.99
C ILE A 49 -14.32 7.66 -1.67
N PRO A 50 -13.77 8.86 -1.42
CA PRO A 50 -13.97 9.55 -0.16
C PRO A 50 -15.36 10.20 -0.10
N GLU A 51 -16.02 10.08 1.05
CA GLU A 51 -17.25 10.80 1.37
C GLU A 51 -16.99 12.10 2.14
N SER A 52 -15.74 12.30 2.60
CA SER A 52 -15.30 13.44 3.41
C SER A 52 -13.83 13.77 3.17
N SER A 53 -13.42 15.00 3.53
CA SER A 53 -12.03 15.48 3.44
C SER A 53 -11.20 15.20 4.70
N ASP A 54 -11.51 14.14 5.45
CA ASP A 54 -10.79 13.78 6.69
C ASP A 54 -9.51 12.97 6.45
N GLY A 55 -9.20 12.65 5.19
CA GLY A 55 -7.98 11.95 4.81
C GLY A 55 -7.96 10.47 5.20
N ARG A 56 -9.08 9.88 5.60
CA ARG A 56 -9.12 8.50 6.14
C ARG A 56 -8.50 7.45 5.22
N ALA A 57 -8.63 7.60 3.90
CA ALA A 57 -8.02 6.68 2.94
C ALA A 57 -6.49 6.77 2.96
N HIS A 58 -5.95 7.99 3.08
CA HIS A 58 -4.51 8.23 3.15
C HIS A 58 -3.93 7.77 4.49
N ILE A 59 -4.65 8.04 5.59
CA ILE A 59 -4.27 7.53 6.92
C ILE A 59 -4.30 6.00 6.94
N LEU A 60 -5.32 5.38 6.33
CA LEU A 60 -5.43 3.93 6.27
C LEU A 60 -4.30 3.30 5.43
N GLU A 61 -3.89 3.95 4.36
CA GLU A 61 -2.75 3.51 3.55
C GLU A 61 -1.49 3.39 4.41
N HIS A 62 -1.11 4.45 5.12
CA HIS A 62 0.01 4.43 6.07
C HIS A 62 -0.18 3.35 7.15
N LEU A 63 -1.35 3.37 7.81
CA LEU A 63 -1.63 2.50 8.95
C LEU A 63 -1.61 1.00 8.58
N SER A 64 -2.02 0.67 7.35
CA SER A 64 -1.99 -0.71 6.85
C SER A 64 -0.57 -1.27 6.74
N LEU A 65 0.44 -0.40 6.61
CA LEU A 65 1.84 -0.76 6.45
C LEU A 65 2.61 -0.83 7.78
N CYS A 66 1.99 -0.49 8.91
CA CYS A 66 2.60 -0.52 10.24
C CYS A 66 2.71 -1.92 10.85
N GLY A 67 1.95 -2.89 10.34
CA GLY A 67 1.96 -4.27 10.83
C GLY A 67 0.75 -5.07 10.34
N SER A 68 0.88 -6.39 10.31
CA SER A 68 -0.17 -7.28 9.80
C SER A 68 -0.22 -8.61 10.56
N ALA A 69 -1.23 -9.43 10.31
CA ALA A 69 -1.44 -10.69 11.03
C ALA A 69 -0.27 -11.68 10.92
N ARG A 70 0.31 -11.86 9.72
CA ARG A 70 1.49 -12.72 9.50
C ARG A 70 2.80 -12.02 9.87
N PHE A 71 2.84 -10.69 9.80
CA PHE A 71 4.02 -9.89 10.10
C PHE A 71 3.73 -8.88 11.22
N PRO A 72 3.51 -9.35 12.48
CA PRO A 72 3.11 -8.52 13.61
C PRO A 72 4.33 -7.80 14.24
N ILE A 73 5.20 -7.27 13.40
CA ILE A 73 6.31 -6.41 13.80
C ILE A 73 5.95 -4.97 13.46
N ARG A 74 6.55 -4.02 14.17
CA ARG A 74 6.38 -2.59 13.86
C ARG A 74 7.08 -2.27 12.55
N ASP A 75 6.38 -1.57 11.66
CA ASP A 75 6.89 -1.05 10.38
C ASP A 75 7.57 -2.12 9.49
N PRO A 76 6.87 -3.21 9.15
CA PRO A 76 7.42 -4.26 8.27
C PRO A 76 7.79 -3.69 6.89
N PHE A 77 6.99 -2.74 6.38
CA PHE A 77 7.25 -2.08 5.10
C PHE A 77 8.61 -1.37 5.08
N PHE A 78 8.89 -0.50 6.05
CA PHE A 78 10.18 0.20 6.13
C PHE A 78 11.35 -0.74 6.47
N SER A 79 11.07 -1.81 7.22
CA SER A 79 12.07 -2.85 7.49
C SER A 79 12.50 -3.56 6.20
N MET A 80 11.60 -3.69 5.21
CA MET A 80 11.90 -4.31 3.92
C MET A 80 12.72 -3.41 2.99
N THR A 81 12.63 -2.08 3.10
CA THR A 81 13.46 -1.16 2.30
C THR A 81 14.96 -1.43 2.46
N ARG A 82 15.38 -2.03 3.58
CA ARG A 82 16.79 -2.42 3.83
C ARG A 82 17.13 -3.87 3.51
N ARG A 83 16.12 -4.69 3.17
CA ARG A 83 16.21 -6.15 2.99
C ARG A 83 15.83 -6.61 1.60
N SER A 84 15.19 -5.75 0.83
CA SER A 84 14.80 -5.95 -0.56
C SER A 84 15.71 -5.15 -1.49
N LEU A 85 15.87 -5.63 -2.72
CA LEU A 85 16.52 -4.88 -3.79
C LEU A 85 15.48 -4.15 -4.67
N GLY A 86 14.20 -4.36 -4.38
CA GLY A 86 13.08 -3.81 -5.13
C GLY A 86 12.75 -2.36 -4.78
N TRP A 87 12.08 -1.70 -5.72
CA TRP A 87 11.37 -0.46 -5.48
C TRP A 87 10.02 -0.76 -4.83
N MET A 88 9.64 0.05 -3.84
CA MET A 88 8.46 -0.15 -3.01
C MET A 88 7.75 1.19 -2.81
N ASN A 89 6.43 1.20 -2.87
CA ASN A 89 5.65 2.40 -2.54
C ASN A 89 4.20 2.08 -2.18
N ALA A 90 3.48 3.11 -1.74
CA ALA A 90 2.03 3.12 -1.65
C ALA A 90 1.54 4.54 -1.98
N PHE A 91 0.35 4.64 -2.57
CA PHE A 91 -0.21 5.93 -2.97
C PHE A 91 -1.70 5.97 -2.74
N THR A 92 -2.17 7.10 -2.24
CA THR A 92 -3.60 7.42 -2.17
C THR A 92 -3.96 8.48 -3.22
N TYR A 93 -4.70 8.07 -4.24
CA TYR A 93 -5.32 8.94 -5.24
C TYR A 93 -6.70 9.41 -4.77
N PRO A 94 -7.35 10.37 -5.48
CA PRO A 94 -8.68 10.84 -5.13
C PRO A 94 -9.77 9.75 -5.10
N ASP A 95 -9.58 8.63 -5.79
CA ASP A 95 -10.60 7.58 -5.98
C ASP A 95 -10.12 6.16 -5.67
N LYS A 96 -8.84 5.99 -5.34
CA LYS A 96 -8.22 4.67 -5.12
C LYS A 96 -6.95 4.77 -4.28
N THR A 97 -6.66 3.68 -3.59
CA THR A 97 -5.38 3.47 -2.90
C THR A 97 -4.67 2.30 -3.56
N VAL A 98 -3.38 2.46 -3.84
CA VAL A 98 -2.58 1.44 -4.54
C VAL A 98 -1.28 1.15 -3.80
N TYR A 99 -0.83 -0.10 -3.89
CA TYR A 99 0.38 -0.58 -3.25
C TYR A 99 1.28 -1.27 -4.29
N PRO A 100 2.13 -0.52 -5.00
CA PRO A 100 3.01 -1.07 -6.02
C PRO A 100 4.40 -1.42 -5.49
N PHE A 101 5.00 -2.46 -6.06
CA PHE A 101 6.43 -2.73 -5.94
C PHE A 101 6.98 -3.30 -7.24
N ALA A 102 8.29 -3.20 -7.42
CA ALA A 102 9.01 -3.73 -8.58
C ALA A 102 10.35 -4.32 -8.14
N THR A 103 10.75 -5.44 -8.72
CA THR A 103 12.07 -6.05 -8.47
C THR A 103 12.47 -6.96 -9.63
N THR A 104 13.78 -7.11 -9.84
CA THR A 104 14.34 -8.06 -10.82
C THR A 104 14.63 -9.43 -10.22
N ASP A 105 14.61 -9.56 -8.88
CA ASP A 105 14.82 -10.83 -8.20
C ASP A 105 13.49 -11.55 -7.91
N LYS A 106 13.41 -12.81 -8.34
CA LYS A 106 12.17 -13.61 -8.22
C LYS A 106 11.85 -13.98 -6.78
N THR A 107 12.86 -14.21 -5.95
CA THR A 107 12.64 -14.56 -4.54
C THR A 107 12.12 -13.34 -3.78
N ASP A 108 12.75 -12.20 -4.02
CA ASP A 108 12.36 -10.89 -3.51
C ASP A 108 10.94 -10.52 -3.94
N PHE A 109 10.56 -10.80 -5.20
CA PHE A 109 9.21 -10.55 -5.69
C PHE A 109 8.15 -11.27 -4.83
N PHE A 110 8.34 -12.55 -4.53
CA PHE A 110 7.39 -13.30 -3.71
C PHE A 110 7.44 -12.90 -2.23
N ASN A 111 8.60 -12.50 -1.71
CA ASN A 111 8.72 -11.97 -0.35
C ASN A 111 7.94 -10.64 -0.21
N LEU A 112 8.11 -9.72 -1.15
CA LEU A 112 7.36 -8.47 -1.19
C LEU A 112 5.87 -8.71 -1.40
N LEU A 113 5.50 -9.64 -2.29
CA LEU A 113 4.11 -10.01 -2.52
C LEU A 113 3.43 -10.46 -1.22
N ASP A 114 4.07 -11.34 -0.45
CA ASP A 114 3.54 -11.83 0.82
C ASP A 114 3.30 -10.70 1.82
N ILE A 115 4.23 -9.76 1.93
CA ILE A 115 4.16 -8.63 2.85
C ILE A 115 3.07 -7.64 2.42
N TYR A 116 3.01 -7.30 1.14
CA TYR A 116 2.00 -6.37 0.61
C TYR A 116 0.58 -6.93 0.71
N LEU A 117 0.39 -8.21 0.37
CA LEU A 117 -0.93 -8.84 0.47
C LEU A 117 -1.38 -8.92 1.93
N ASP A 118 -0.51 -9.32 2.85
CA ASP A 118 -0.90 -9.43 4.25
C ASP A 118 -1.17 -8.07 4.89
N ALA A 119 -0.35 -7.05 4.59
CA ALA A 119 -0.58 -5.67 5.03
C ALA A 119 -1.90 -5.10 4.51
N ALA A 120 -2.22 -5.33 3.24
CA ALA A 120 -3.44 -4.77 2.65
C ALA A 120 -4.73 -5.49 3.10
N PHE A 121 -4.69 -6.81 3.26
CA PHE A 121 -5.89 -7.60 3.57
C PHE A 121 -6.07 -7.89 5.06
N PHE A 122 -4.99 -7.96 5.84
CA PHE A 122 -5.00 -8.31 7.26
C PHE A 122 -4.13 -7.37 8.11
N PRO A 123 -4.28 -6.03 7.99
CA PRO A 123 -3.52 -5.09 8.81
C PRO A 123 -3.92 -5.18 10.29
N THR A 124 -2.97 -4.91 11.18
CA THR A 124 -3.24 -4.88 12.64
C THR A 124 -4.12 -3.71 13.04
N LEU A 125 -3.93 -2.55 12.39
CA LEU A 125 -4.64 -1.29 12.68
C LEU A 125 -4.55 -0.88 14.16
N ASP A 126 -3.35 -0.94 14.74
CA ASP A 126 -3.11 -0.59 16.14
C ASP A 126 -3.43 0.91 16.39
N TYR A 127 -4.06 1.19 17.52
CA TYR A 127 -4.48 2.54 17.87
C TYR A 127 -3.30 3.50 18.07
N TYR A 128 -2.18 3.02 18.63
CA TYR A 128 -0.99 3.86 18.80
C TYR A 128 -0.29 4.14 17.48
N ASP A 129 -0.35 3.21 16.54
CA ASP A 129 0.14 3.45 15.17
C ASP A 129 -0.77 4.46 14.45
N PHE A 130 -2.09 4.41 14.64
CA PHE A 130 -3.00 5.47 14.14
C PHE A 130 -2.63 6.85 14.70
N LEU A 131 -2.34 6.95 16.00
CA LEU A 131 -1.92 8.21 16.62
C LEU A 131 -0.58 8.73 16.09
N GLN A 132 0.27 7.85 15.56
CA GLN A 132 1.53 8.23 14.91
C GLN A 132 1.30 8.67 13.46
N GLU A 133 0.69 7.79 12.65
CA GLU A 133 0.54 7.97 11.21
C GLU A 133 -0.50 9.03 10.86
N GLY A 134 -1.67 9.00 11.52
CA GLY A 134 -2.77 9.91 11.26
C GLY A 134 -2.58 11.24 11.99
N TRP A 135 -3.16 11.33 13.18
CA TRP A 135 -3.03 12.50 14.03
C TRP A 135 -3.30 12.19 15.51
N ARG A 136 -2.72 13.00 16.39
CA ARG A 136 -2.96 13.01 17.84
C ARG A 136 -2.78 14.40 18.43
N LEU A 137 -3.29 14.61 19.63
CA LEU A 137 -2.87 15.71 20.49
C LEU A 137 -1.60 15.31 21.24
N ALA A 138 -0.59 16.18 21.23
CA ALA A 138 0.65 16.00 21.97
C ALA A 138 1.11 17.33 22.57
N PHE A 139 1.77 17.27 23.72
CA PHE A 139 2.38 18.44 24.34
C PHE A 139 3.66 18.86 23.60
N ASP A 140 3.89 20.17 23.52
CA ASP A 140 5.19 20.73 23.07
C ASP A 140 6.35 20.12 23.89
N ASP A 141 7.43 19.72 23.21
CA ASP A 141 8.65 19.16 23.79
C ASP A 141 8.46 17.96 24.73
N GLY A 142 7.32 17.26 24.68
CA GLY A 142 7.02 16.14 25.57
C GLY A 142 6.83 16.54 27.04
N LYS A 143 6.65 17.84 27.33
CA LYS A 143 6.51 18.35 28.69
C LYS A 143 5.04 18.31 29.14
N PRO A 144 4.69 17.73 30.29
CA PRO A 144 3.30 17.61 30.75
C PRO A 144 2.54 18.93 30.95
N ASP A 145 3.27 20.04 31.07
CA ASP A 145 2.77 21.41 31.22
C ASP A 145 2.83 22.24 29.92
N GLY A 146 3.23 21.61 28.81
CA GLY A 146 3.32 22.24 27.50
C GLY A 146 1.95 22.61 26.90
N LYS A 147 1.96 23.38 25.81
CA LYS A 147 0.74 23.60 25.02
C LYS A 147 0.42 22.34 24.19
N LEU A 148 -0.86 21.96 24.13
CA LEU A 148 -1.32 20.90 23.25
C LEU A 148 -1.26 21.35 21.79
N ARG A 149 -0.73 20.49 20.92
CA ARG A 149 -0.67 20.68 19.47
C ARG A 149 -1.07 19.40 18.75
N TYR A 150 -1.59 19.55 17.54
CA TYR A 150 -1.79 18.42 16.64
C TYR A 150 -0.46 17.97 16.05
N GLN A 151 -0.19 16.67 16.13
CA GLN A 151 0.96 15.99 15.53
C GLN A 151 0.48 14.74 14.77
N GLY A 152 1.19 14.35 13.72
CA GLY A 152 0.90 13.15 12.94
C GLY A 152 1.63 13.18 11.59
N ILE A 153 1.96 12.03 11.01
CA ILE A 153 2.73 11.96 9.77
C ILE A 153 1.90 12.51 8.60
N VAL A 154 0.73 11.92 8.33
CA VAL A 154 -0.18 12.36 7.27
C VAL A 154 -0.63 13.80 7.49
N LEU A 155 -0.91 14.19 8.75
CA LEU A 155 -1.24 15.58 9.06
C LEU A 155 -0.15 16.56 8.64
N ASN A 156 1.11 16.24 8.91
CA ASN A 156 2.24 17.11 8.56
C ASN A 156 2.54 17.08 7.07
N GLU A 157 2.39 15.94 6.41
CA GLU A 157 2.51 15.80 4.96
C GLU A 157 1.49 16.69 4.25
N MET A 158 0.21 16.61 4.63
CA MET A 158 -0.82 17.43 4.01
C MET A 158 -0.60 18.93 4.27
N LYS A 159 -0.09 19.31 5.45
CA LYS A 159 0.30 20.71 5.70
C LYS A 159 1.41 21.18 4.75
N GLY A 160 2.41 20.33 4.49
CA GLY A 160 3.50 20.64 3.56
C GLY A 160 3.06 20.66 2.09
N ALA A 161 2.10 19.82 1.71
CA ALA A 161 1.57 19.78 0.35
C ALA A 161 0.78 21.05 -0.04
N TYR A 162 0.24 21.77 0.95
CA TYR A 162 -0.56 22.99 0.74
C TYR A 162 0.11 24.28 1.25
N SER A 163 1.40 24.24 1.60
CA SER A 163 2.18 25.40 2.07
C SER A 163 2.90 26.16 0.95
#